data_AF-A0A813JF61-F1
#
_entry.id   AF-A0A813JF61-F1
#
_cell.length_a   1.000
_cell.length_b   1.000
_cell.length_c   1.000
_cell.angle_alpha   90.00
_cell.angle_beta   90.00
_cell.angle_gamma   90.00
#
_symmetry.space_group_name_H-M   'P 1'
#
loop_
_entity.id
_entity.type
_entity.pdbx_description
1 polymer ?
#
loop_
_entity_poly.entity_id
_entity_poly.type
_entity_poly.pdbx_seq_one_letter_code
_entity_poly.pdbx_strand_id
1 'polypeptide(L)'
;ENLIDIRYVFLPGSKASFEDIYVVSELMETDLASILKSPQPLSEEHTQFFIYQILRGLKFVHTAGIIHRDLKPRNLLVNSNCDLKICDYGLARMNSSTPMTEYVCTRWYRAPEVLCSWVDYGAAIDMWSVGCIFAEMLRRKPLLPGKNTQHQLQLIITCLGSPDAEGLSRIKNEKCRKFIESLPHAAGRSALRDTIGVISPGVSELLDSTLQFNPEKRVTVQQALQLTYMEQLHCPEDEPSSPPIEMADFEFERRKIDMPALREEIFLEALRYHPETKEKYLQEQRASGKSYNVMNYRLLAPGESQYDDEGGDDG
;
A
#
# COMPACT_ATOMS: atom_id res chain seq x y z
N GLU A 1 4.53 -2.94 15.50
CA GLU A 1 4.75 -4.41 15.37
C GLU A 1 4.22 -4.97 14.07
N ASN A 2 3.08 -4.47 13.54
CA ASN A 2 2.47 -4.98 12.31
C ASN A 2 3.10 -4.46 11.00
N LEU A 3 4.33 -3.94 11.07
CA LEU A 3 5.14 -3.56 9.91
C LEU A 3 6.40 -4.41 9.95
N ILE A 4 6.90 -4.85 8.78
CA ILE A 4 8.13 -5.63 8.70
C ILE A 4 9.33 -4.80 9.15
N ASP A 5 10.14 -5.35 10.05
CA ASP A 5 11.35 -4.67 10.54
C ASP A 5 12.61 -5.09 9.78
N ILE A 6 13.49 -4.12 9.52
CA ILE A 6 14.82 -4.36 8.94
C ILE A 6 15.81 -4.48 10.10
N ARG A 7 16.33 -5.68 10.31
CA ARG A 7 17.28 -5.99 11.39
C ARG A 7 18.72 -5.66 11.02
N TYR A 8 19.06 -5.82 9.75
CA TYR A 8 20.42 -5.61 9.27
C TYR A 8 20.45 -5.34 7.78
N VAL A 9 21.39 -4.51 7.34
CA VAL A 9 21.72 -4.32 5.93
C VAL A 9 23.20 -4.60 5.75
N PHE A 10 23.54 -5.53 4.87
CA PHE A 10 24.95 -5.85 4.61
C PHE A 10 25.62 -4.68 3.89
N LEU A 11 26.87 -4.39 4.25
CA LEU A 11 27.69 -3.48 3.47
C LEU A 11 27.99 -4.12 2.11
N PRO A 12 27.82 -3.38 1.00
CA PRO A 12 28.24 -3.86 -0.30
C PRO A 12 29.76 -4.02 -0.34
N GLY A 13 30.25 -5.05 -1.05
CA GLY A 13 31.69 -5.28 -1.18
C GLY A 13 32.43 -4.13 -1.88
N SER A 14 31.79 -3.51 -2.88
CA SER A 14 32.30 -2.33 -3.59
C SER A 14 31.22 -1.26 -3.68
N LYS A 15 31.44 -0.11 -3.03
CA LYS A 15 30.51 1.03 -3.08
C LYS A 15 30.25 1.52 -4.51
N ALA A 16 31.26 1.48 -5.39
CA ALA A 16 31.15 2.04 -6.74
C ALA A 16 30.35 1.16 -7.71
N SER A 17 30.28 -0.15 -7.46
CA SER A 17 29.90 -1.12 -8.49
C SER A 17 28.99 -2.24 -7.98
N PHE A 18 28.43 -2.16 -6.77
CA PHE A 18 27.51 -3.19 -6.31
C PHE A 18 26.22 -3.17 -7.15
N GLU A 19 25.69 -4.37 -7.36
CA GLU A 19 24.43 -4.63 -8.07
C GLU A 19 23.41 -5.27 -7.13
N ASP A 20 23.88 -5.99 -6.10
CA ASP A 20 23.03 -6.65 -5.12
C ASP A 20 23.03 -5.92 -3.77
N ILE A 21 21.87 -5.94 -3.11
CA ILE A 21 21.68 -5.47 -1.74
C ILE A 21 21.08 -6.60 -0.94
N TYR A 22 21.69 -6.93 0.19
CA TYR A 22 21.22 -7.98 1.08
C TYR A 22 20.68 -7.34 2.36
N VAL A 23 19.39 -7.55 2.60
CA VAL A 23 18.67 -7.06 3.78
C VAL A 23 18.21 -8.24 4.62
N VAL A 24 18.47 -8.18 5.92
CA VAL A 24 17.97 -9.14 6.90
C VAL A 24 16.78 -8.51 7.60
N SER A 25 15.62 -9.15 7.48
CA SER A 25 14.43 -8.82 8.27
C SER A 25 14.21 -9.87 9.35
N GLU A 26 13.15 -9.68 10.14
CA GLU A 26 12.55 -10.82 10.81
C GLU A 26 12.01 -11.87 9.81
N LEU A 27 12.00 -13.13 10.25
CA LEU A 27 11.47 -14.23 9.46
C LEU A 27 9.96 -14.31 9.64
N MET A 28 9.24 -14.29 8.52
CA MET A 28 7.82 -14.59 8.44
C MET A 28 7.67 -15.82 7.53
N GLU A 29 7.07 -16.89 8.03
CA GLU A 29 7.07 -18.21 7.37
C GLU A 29 6.26 -18.23 6.08
N THR A 30 5.23 -17.39 5.97
CA THR A 30 4.33 -17.35 4.82
C THR A 30 3.74 -15.95 4.61
N ASP A 31 2.95 -15.80 3.55
CA ASP A 31 2.08 -14.65 3.31
C ASP A 31 0.60 -15.07 3.35
N LEU A 32 -0.29 -14.07 3.48
CA LEU A 32 -1.73 -14.30 3.54
C LEU A 32 -2.27 -14.91 2.23
N ALA A 33 -1.69 -14.59 1.06
CA ALA A 33 -2.14 -15.20 -0.20
C ALA A 33 -1.86 -16.72 -0.22
N SER A 34 -0.74 -17.14 0.34
CA SER A 34 -0.38 -18.54 0.51
C SER A 34 -1.33 -19.24 1.51
N ILE A 35 -1.69 -18.59 2.62
CA ILE A 35 -2.70 -19.10 3.58
C ILE A 35 -4.07 -19.27 2.90
N LEU A 36 -4.49 -18.31 2.08
CA LEU A 36 -5.80 -18.33 1.41
C LEU A 36 -5.92 -19.45 0.36
N LYS A 37 -4.81 -19.82 -0.27
CA LYS A 37 -4.73 -20.95 -1.21
C LYS A 37 -4.59 -22.31 -0.53
N SER A 38 -4.18 -22.32 0.74
CA SER A 38 -3.99 -23.55 1.51
C SER A 38 -5.33 -24.19 1.91
N PRO A 39 -5.35 -25.51 2.17
CA PRO A 39 -6.53 -26.18 2.71
C PRO A 39 -6.78 -25.87 4.20
N GLN A 40 -5.86 -25.19 4.89
CA GLN A 40 -5.99 -24.93 6.33
C GLN A 40 -7.19 -24.02 6.59
N PRO A 41 -8.15 -24.37 7.47
CA PRO A 41 -9.32 -23.54 7.71
C PRO A 41 -8.93 -22.17 8.30
N LEU A 42 -9.57 -21.10 7.81
CA LEU A 42 -9.47 -19.77 8.38
C LEU A 42 -10.76 -19.50 9.17
N SER A 43 -10.66 -19.42 10.50
CA SER A 43 -11.81 -19.13 11.35
C SER A 43 -12.19 -17.65 11.28
N GLU A 44 -13.37 -17.32 11.78
CA GLU A 44 -13.79 -15.92 11.94
C GLU A 44 -12.83 -15.17 12.87
N GLU A 45 -12.39 -15.79 13.96
CA GLU A 45 -11.39 -15.22 14.88
C GLU A 45 -10.06 -14.93 14.19
N HIS A 46 -9.53 -15.85 13.38
CA HIS A 46 -8.31 -15.59 12.59
C HIS A 46 -8.52 -14.42 11.63
N THR A 47 -9.68 -14.37 10.97
CA THR A 47 -10.01 -13.29 10.03
C THR A 47 -10.10 -11.93 10.74
N GLN A 48 -10.78 -11.88 11.88
CA GLN A 48 -10.90 -10.68 12.71
C GLN A 48 -9.52 -10.21 13.19
N PHE A 49 -8.69 -11.13 13.67
CA PHE A 49 -7.36 -10.83 14.16
C PHE A 49 -6.43 -10.32 13.05
N PHE A 50 -6.46 -10.92 11.84
CA PHE A 50 -5.69 -10.42 10.72
C PHE A 50 -6.15 -9.02 10.26
N ILE A 51 -7.47 -8.78 10.18
CA ILE A 51 -7.98 -7.44 9.85
C ILE A 51 -7.55 -6.41 10.90
N TYR A 52 -7.67 -6.73 12.18
CA TYR A 52 -7.23 -5.86 13.27
C TYR A 52 -5.76 -5.49 13.11
N GLN A 53 -4.88 -6.47 12.87
CA GLN A 53 -3.45 -6.24 12.69
C GLN A 53 -3.12 -5.40 11.44
N ILE A 54 -3.85 -5.59 10.33
CA ILE A 54 -3.72 -4.75 9.14
C ILE A 54 -4.12 -3.29 9.45
N LEU A 55 -5.27 -3.09 10.11
CA LEU A 55 -5.75 -1.75 10.48
C LEU A 55 -4.80 -1.08 11.49
N ARG A 56 -4.31 -1.81 12.49
CA ARG A 56 -3.32 -1.32 13.45
C ARG A 56 -2.03 -0.87 12.77
N GLY A 57 -1.50 -1.66 11.83
CA GLY A 57 -0.35 -1.29 11.02
C GLY A 57 -0.60 -0.05 10.15
N LEU A 58 -1.77 0.01 9.50
CA LEU A 58 -2.14 1.16 8.66
C LEU A 58 -2.40 2.42 9.47
N LYS A 59 -2.88 2.33 10.72
CA LYS A 59 -3.02 3.50 11.60
C LYS A 59 -1.69 4.21 11.76
N PHE A 60 -0.62 3.45 12.03
CA PHE A 60 0.73 3.99 12.14
C PHE A 60 1.20 4.62 10.81
N VAL A 61 1.02 3.91 9.69
CA VAL A 61 1.44 4.38 8.35
C VAL A 61 0.68 5.64 7.90
N HIS A 62 -0.64 5.66 8.04
CA HIS A 62 -1.49 6.77 7.61
C HIS A 62 -1.29 8.01 8.47
N THR A 63 -1.10 7.86 9.79
CA THR A 63 -0.79 8.99 10.68
C THR A 63 0.61 9.54 10.43
N ALA A 64 1.55 8.71 9.96
CA ALA A 64 2.84 9.16 9.43
C ALA A 64 2.73 9.95 8.10
N GLY A 65 1.54 10.07 7.51
CA GLY A 65 1.33 10.74 6.23
C GLY A 65 1.71 9.89 5.02
N ILE A 66 1.89 8.58 5.20
CA ILE A 66 2.27 7.63 4.14
C ILE A 66 1.05 6.83 3.68
N ILE A 67 1.02 6.49 2.40
CA ILE A 67 0.03 5.61 1.77
C ILE A 67 0.79 4.41 1.20
N HIS A 68 0.32 3.20 1.45
CA HIS A 68 0.97 1.97 1.00
C HIS A 68 0.80 1.73 -0.51
N ARG A 69 -0.41 1.97 -1.05
CA ARG A 69 -0.76 1.94 -2.49
C ARG A 69 -0.79 0.56 -3.16
N ASP A 70 -0.11 -0.45 -2.61
CA ASP A 70 -0.12 -1.82 -3.15
C ASP A 70 -0.44 -2.90 -2.10
N LEU A 71 -1.41 -2.62 -1.22
CA LEU A 71 -1.91 -3.64 -0.29
C LEU A 71 -2.60 -4.77 -1.05
N LYS A 72 -2.15 -5.99 -0.78
CA LYS A 72 -2.67 -7.26 -1.31
C LYS A 72 -2.25 -8.39 -0.38
N PRO A 73 -2.92 -9.56 -0.38
CA PRO A 73 -2.57 -10.67 0.51
C PRO A 73 -1.11 -11.11 0.44
N ARG A 74 -0.44 -10.92 -0.71
CA ARG A 74 1.00 -11.26 -0.87
C ARG A 74 1.94 -10.34 -0.09
N ASN A 75 1.50 -9.11 0.21
CA ASN A 75 2.27 -8.10 0.93
C ASN A 75 1.91 -8.08 2.43
N LEU A 76 1.19 -9.11 2.89
CA LEU A 76 0.80 -9.33 4.28
C LEU A 76 1.46 -10.62 4.73
N LEU A 77 2.62 -10.50 5.37
CA LEU A 77 3.41 -11.61 5.87
C LEU A 77 2.80 -12.13 7.17
N VAL A 78 2.79 -13.45 7.36
CA VAL A 78 2.17 -14.13 8.50
C VAL A 78 3.10 -15.20 9.05
N ASN A 79 3.16 -15.33 10.36
CA ASN A 79 3.92 -16.38 11.06
C ASN A 79 3.02 -17.43 11.72
N SER A 80 3.65 -18.46 12.30
CA SER A 80 2.94 -19.55 13.00
C SER A 80 2.16 -19.10 14.25
N ASN A 81 2.47 -17.94 14.84
CA ASN A 81 1.74 -17.34 15.95
C ASN A 81 0.53 -16.50 15.49
N CYS A 82 0.25 -16.46 14.19
CA CYS A 82 -0.74 -15.57 13.57
C CYS A 82 -0.39 -14.07 13.71
N ASP A 83 0.87 -13.72 13.94
CA ASP A 83 1.32 -12.33 13.80
C ASP A 83 1.35 -11.96 12.32
N LEU A 84 0.85 -10.77 12.00
CA LEU A 84 0.80 -10.22 10.65
C LEU A 84 1.64 -8.96 10.55
N LYS A 85 2.41 -8.87 9.45
CA LYS A 85 3.24 -7.71 9.12
C LYS A 85 3.05 -7.27 7.69
N ILE A 86 2.81 -5.98 7.52
CA ILE A 86 2.76 -5.32 6.21
C ILE A 86 4.19 -5.14 5.70
N CYS A 87 4.43 -5.49 4.44
CA CYS A 87 5.72 -5.35 3.78
C CYS A 87 5.55 -4.73 2.39
N ASP A 88 6.69 -4.51 1.70
CA ASP A 88 6.74 -4.04 0.30
C ASP A 88 6.18 -2.61 0.11
N TYR A 89 6.95 -1.65 0.64
CA TYR A 89 6.71 -0.22 0.52
C TYR A 89 7.30 0.40 -0.75
N GLY A 90 7.69 -0.42 -1.75
CA GLY A 90 8.35 0.07 -2.97
C GLY A 90 7.49 1.02 -3.80
N LEU A 91 6.17 0.99 -3.61
CA LEU A 91 5.22 1.90 -4.24
C LEU A 91 4.62 2.95 -3.28
N ALA A 92 5.01 2.93 -2.00
CA ALA A 92 4.44 3.78 -0.97
C ALA A 92 4.83 5.26 -1.17
N ARG A 93 3.94 6.19 -0.84
CA ARG A 93 4.19 7.64 -1.05
C ARG A 93 3.60 8.48 0.07
N MET A 94 4.12 9.69 0.23
CA MET A 94 3.46 10.70 1.06
C MET A 94 2.15 11.17 0.44
N ASN A 95 1.15 11.41 1.29
CA ASN A 95 -0.22 11.83 0.91
C ASN A 95 -0.28 13.16 0.11
N SER A 96 0.79 13.95 0.09
CA SER A 96 0.89 15.23 -0.61
C SER A 96 1.66 15.18 -1.94
N SER A 97 2.08 14.00 -2.42
CA SER A 97 2.81 13.89 -3.69
C SER A 97 1.87 14.07 -4.90
N THR A 98 2.30 14.88 -5.87
CA THR A 98 1.60 15.22 -7.14
C THR A 98 1.02 14.01 -7.90
N PRO A 99 -0.02 14.20 -8.75
CA PRO A 99 -0.72 13.12 -9.46
C PRO A 99 0.24 12.21 -10.22
N MET A 100 0.05 10.89 -10.04
CA MET A 100 0.98 9.85 -10.51
C MET A 100 0.33 8.91 -11.53
N THR A 101 1.16 8.43 -12.46
CA THR A 101 0.85 7.51 -13.56
C THR A 101 0.35 6.14 -13.09
N GLU A 102 -0.40 5.46 -13.96
CA GLU A 102 -0.89 4.09 -13.76
C GLU A 102 0.28 3.10 -13.77
N TYR A 103 0.51 2.38 -12.67
CA TYR A 103 1.56 1.34 -12.57
C TYR A 103 1.03 -0.01 -13.06
N VAL A 104 1.93 -0.91 -13.48
CA VAL A 104 1.61 -2.26 -13.96
C VAL A 104 1.75 -3.28 -12.82
N CYS A 105 0.70 -3.47 -12.02
CA CYS A 105 0.62 -4.50 -10.97
C CYS A 105 -0.77 -5.14 -10.96
N THR A 106 -0.98 -6.12 -10.08
CA THR A 106 -2.28 -6.78 -9.89
C THR A 106 -3.37 -5.76 -9.55
N ARG A 107 -4.38 -5.65 -10.42
CA ARG A 107 -5.43 -4.61 -10.32
C ARG A 107 -6.56 -4.93 -9.34
N TRP A 108 -6.61 -6.16 -8.82
CA TRP A 108 -7.75 -6.69 -8.08
C TRP A 108 -8.08 -5.93 -6.78
N TYR A 109 -7.06 -5.31 -6.19
CA TYR A 109 -7.17 -4.54 -4.94
C TYR A 109 -7.10 -3.03 -5.18
N ARG A 110 -7.06 -2.57 -6.43
CA ARG A 110 -6.97 -1.12 -6.72
C ARG A 110 -8.31 -0.44 -6.54
N ALA A 111 -8.27 0.71 -5.87
CA ALA A 111 -9.43 1.54 -5.64
C ALA A 111 -9.97 2.17 -6.95
N PRO A 112 -11.29 2.46 -7.03
CA PRO A 112 -11.92 3.05 -8.21
C PRO A 112 -11.24 4.33 -8.71
N GLU A 113 -10.84 5.22 -7.80
CA GLU A 113 -10.18 6.49 -8.10
C GLU A 113 -8.79 6.30 -8.72
N VAL A 114 -8.08 5.22 -8.36
CA VAL A 114 -6.80 4.86 -8.98
C VAL A 114 -7.05 4.36 -10.41
N LEU A 115 -8.03 3.48 -10.59
CA LEU A 115 -8.42 2.94 -11.91
C LEU A 115 -8.97 4.02 -12.85
N CYS A 116 -9.62 5.05 -12.29
CA CYS A 116 -10.19 6.17 -13.01
C CYS A 116 -9.20 7.34 -13.21
N SER A 117 -7.95 7.19 -12.75
CA SER A 117 -6.90 8.23 -12.84
C SER A 117 -7.32 9.57 -12.24
N TRP A 118 -7.89 9.55 -11.03
CA TRP A 118 -8.20 10.79 -10.31
C TRP A 118 -6.90 11.53 -9.98
N VAL A 119 -6.96 12.86 -10.01
CA VAL A 119 -5.80 13.72 -9.73
C VAL A 119 -5.43 13.67 -8.26
N ASP A 120 -6.44 13.60 -7.39
CA ASP A 120 -6.30 13.68 -5.95
C ASP A 120 -6.87 12.40 -5.33
N TYR A 121 -5.99 11.57 -4.77
CA TYR A 121 -6.36 10.38 -3.99
C TYR A 121 -5.42 10.25 -2.79
N GLY A 122 -5.90 9.66 -1.71
CA GLY A 122 -5.19 9.60 -0.43
C GLY A 122 -5.26 8.23 0.23
N ALA A 123 -5.07 8.20 1.56
CA ALA A 123 -5.08 7.00 2.38
C ALA A 123 -6.34 6.09 2.22
N ALA A 124 -7.45 6.66 1.73
CA ALA A 124 -8.68 5.91 1.43
C ALA A 124 -8.50 4.78 0.40
N ILE A 125 -7.46 4.83 -0.45
CA ILE A 125 -7.18 3.74 -1.39
C ILE A 125 -6.74 2.46 -0.66
N ASP A 126 -6.00 2.58 0.43
CA ASP A 126 -5.56 1.43 1.22
C ASP A 126 -6.75 0.80 1.93
N MET A 127 -7.71 1.62 2.39
CA MET A 127 -8.95 1.16 3.01
C MET A 127 -9.83 0.37 2.02
N TRP A 128 -9.82 0.74 0.74
CA TRP A 128 -10.45 -0.08 -0.30
C TRP A 128 -9.77 -1.44 -0.42
N SER A 129 -8.44 -1.47 -0.49
CA SER A 129 -7.67 -2.72 -0.55
C SER A 129 -7.96 -3.62 0.65
N VAL A 130 -8.07 -3.05 1.86
CA VAL A 130 -8.47 -3.78 3.08
C VAL A 130 -9.85 -4.41 2.90
N GLY A 131 -10.83 -3.68 2.35
CA GLY A 131 -12.16 -4.25 2.07
C GLY A 131 -12.12 -5.43 1.10
N CYS A 132 -11.30 -5.35 0.03
CA CYS A 132 -11.11 -6.44 -0.91
C CYS A 132 -10.43 -7.66 -0.25
N ILE A 133 -9.39 -7.43 0.56
CA ILE A 133 -8.68 -8.48 1.31
C ILE A 133 -9.61 -9.14 2.32
N PHE A 134 -10.42 -8.35 3.04
CA PHE A 134 -11.38 -8.86 4.00
C PHE A 134 -12.41 -9.78 3.34
N ALA A 135 -13.02 -9.31 2.26
CA ALA A 135 -13.94 -10.10 1.46
C ALA A 135 -13.30 -11.40 0.94
N GLU A 136 -12.03 -11.33 0.51
CA GLU A 136 -11.28 -12.51 0.07
C GLU A 136 -11.00 -13.49 1.20
N MET A 137 -10.70 -13.03 2.43
CA MET A 137 -10.54 -13.91 3.59
C MET A 137 -11.82 -14.67 3.92
N LEU A 138 -12.97 -13.99 3.88
CA LEU A 138 -14.28 -14.60 4.18
C LEU A 138 -14.66 -15.72 3.19
N ARG A 139 -14.29 -15.57 1.91
CA ARG A 139 -14.72 -16.49 0.84
C ARG A 139 -13.61 -17.35 0.22
N ARG A 140 -12.35 -17.08 0.60
CA ARG A 140 -11.11 -17.68 0.09
C ARG A 140 -10.91 -17.58 -1.43
N LYS A 141 -11.52 -16.57 -2.04
CA LYS A 141 -11.42 -16.27 -3.48
C LYS A 141 -11.39 -14.76 -3.67
N PRO A 142 -10.58 -14.24 -4.61
CA PRO A 142 -10.55 -12.81 -4.90
C PRO A 142 -11.95 -12.25 -5.15
N LEU A 143 -12.25 -11.09 -4.57
CA LEU A 143 -13.55 -10.44 -4.74
C LEU A 143 -13.75 -9.95 -6.17
N LEU A 144 -12.73 -9.27 -6.72
CA LEU A 144 -12.81 -8.55 -7.99
C LEU A 144 -11.63 -8.93 -8.93
N PRO A 145 -11.59 -10.15 -9.48
CA PRO A 145 -10.50 -10.62 -10.33
C PRO A 145 -10.59 -10.08 -11.77
N GLY A 146 -10.44 -8.77 -11.96
CA GLY A 146 -10.46 -8.13 -13.27
C GLY A 146 -9.28 -8.53 -14.15
N LYS A 147 -9.54 -8.57 -15.47
CA LYS A 147 -8.55 -8.96 -16.50
C LYS A 147 -7.81 -7.75 -17.09
N ASN A 148 -8.47 -6.60 -17.08
CA ASN A 148 -7.98 -5.30 -17.52
C ASN A 148 -8.76 -4.21 -16.77
N THR A 149 -8.38 -2.94 -16.93
CA THR A 149 -9.00 -1.82 -16.20
C THR A 149 -10.51 -1.70 -16.42
N GLN A 150 -10.99 -1.89 -17.65
CA GLN A 150 -12.43 -1.85 -17.97
C GLN A 150 -13.19 -3.00 -17.29
N HIS A 151 -12.68 -4.23 -17.37
CA HIS A 151 -13.28 -5.38 -16.70
C HIS A 151 -13.26 -5.22 -15.17
N GLN A 152 -12.19 -4.66 -14.60
CA GLN A 152 -12.10 -4.36 -13.17
C GLN A 152 -13.20 -3.39 -12.74
N LEU A 153 -13.40 -2.28 -13.47
CA LEU A 153 -14.47 -1.32 -13.20
C LEU A 153 -15.86 -1.96 -13.36
N GLN A 154 -16.07 -2.79 -14.38
CA GLN A 154 -17.33 -3.52 -14.55
C GLN A 154 -17.64 -4.43 -13.35
N LEU A 155 -16.65 -5.17 -12.84
CA LEU A 155 -16.82 -6.01 -11.65
C LEU A 155 -17.16 -5.16 -10.42
N ILE A 156 -16.50 -4.02 -10.24
CA ILE A 156 -16.77 -3.08 -9.15
C ILE A 156 -18.24 -2.62 -9.20
N ILE A 157 -18.70 -2.11 -10.35
CA ILE A 157 -20.07 -1.61 -10.51
C ILE A 157 -21.10 -2.72 -10.31
N THR A 158 -20.84 -3.90 -10.86
CA THR A 158 -21.75 -5.05 -10.72
C THR A 158 -21.85 -5.51 -9.26
N CYS A 159 -20.74 -5.45 -8.51
CA CYS A 159 -20.67 -5.91 -7.14
C CYS A 159 -21.25 -4.91 -6.13
N LEU A 160 -20.97 -3.61 -6.30
CA LEU A 160 -21.32 -2.57 -5.32
C LEU A 160 -22.53 -1.72 -5.71
N GLY A 161 -22.94 -1.78 -6.98
CA GLY A 161 -23.94 -0.91 -7.57
C GLY A 161 -23.33 0.24 -8.37
N SER A 162 -24.16 0.89 -9.19
CA SER A 162 -23.75 2.08 -9.94
C SER A 162 -23.43 3.25 -9.00
N PRO A 163 -22.37 4.04 -9.29
CA PRO A 163 -22.04 5.23 -8.49
C PRO A 163 -23.15 6.28 -8.61
N ASP A 164 -23.31 7.07 -7.56
CA ASP A 164 -24.21 8.23 -7.59
C ASP A 164 -23.66 9.35 -8.48
N ALA A 165 -24.50 10.36 -8.71
CA ALA A 165 -24.13 11.52 -9.54
C ALA A 165 -22.88 12.25 -8.99
N GLU A 166 -22.72 12.29 -7.67
CA GLU A 166 -21.55 12.85 -7.01
C GLU A 166 -20.27 12.06 -7.37
N GLY A 167 -20.29 10.73 -7.24
CA GLY A 167 -19.18 9.86 -7.57
C GLY A 167 -18.78 9.92 -9.05
N LEU A 168 -19.76 9.99 -9.96
CA LEU A 168 -19.51 10.17 -11.40
C LEU A 168 -18.87 11.52 -11.72
N SER A 169 -19.32 12.59 -11.06
CA SER A 169 -18.82 13.95 -11.31
C SER A 169 -17.32 14.11 -11.01
N ARG A 170 -16.77 13.30 -10.09
CA ARG A 170 -15.36 13.30 -9.71
C ARG A 170 -14.44 12.67 -10.75
N ILE A 171 -14.96 11.83 -11.63
CA ILE A 171 -14.18 11.15 -12.66
C ILE A 171 -13.81 12.15 -13.75
N LYS A 172 -12.65 12.81 -13.65
CA LYS A 172 -12.19 13.81 -14.64
C LYS A 172 -11.93 13.20 -16.03
N ASN A 173 -11.53 11.93 -16.09
CA ASN A 173 -11.30 11.21 -17.34
C ASN A 173 -12.63 10.89 -18.05
N GLU A 174 -12.94 11.62 -19.11
CA GLU A 174 -14.20 11.46 -19.86
C GLU A 174 -14.41 10.06 -20.44
N LYS A 175 -13.34 9.41 -20.91
CA LYS A 175 -13.43 8.05 -21.47
C LYS A 175 -13.86 7.06 -20.39
N CYS A 176 -13.27 7.19 -19.19
CA CYS A 176 -13.62 6.36 -18.05
C CYS A 176 -15.07 6.62 -17.58
N ARG A 177 -15.45 7.90 -17.47
CA ARG A 177 -16.80 8.30 -17.07
C ARG A 177 -17.86 7.73 -18.01
N LYS A 178 -17.71 7.93 -19.33
CA LYS A 178 -18.62 7.40 -20.35
C LYS A 178 -18.69 5.88 -20.34
N PHE A 179 -17.56 5.20 -20.08
CA PHE A 179 -17.55 3.75 -19.94
C PHE A 179 -18.42 3.30 -18.76
N ILE A 180 -18.25 3.89 -17.57
CA ILE A 180 -19.04 3.56 -16.39
C ILE A 180 -20.53 3.87 -16.60
N GLU A 181 -20.86 5.00 -17.22
CA GLU A 181 -22.24 5.38 -17.56
C GLU A 181 -22.89 4.41 -18.57
N SER A 182 -22.10 3.77 -19.42
CA SER A 182 -22.58 2.78 -20.40
C SER A 182 -22.87 1.40 -19.82
N LEU A 183 -22.38 1.11 -18.60
CA LEU A 183 -22.61 -0.17 -17.95
C LEU A 183 -24.09 -0.31 -17.54
N PRO A 184 -24.64 -1.54 -17.54
CA PRO A 184 -25.99 -1.77 -17.00
C PRO A 184 -26.10 -1.23 -15.57
N HIS A 185 -27.23 -0.58 -15.28
CA HIS A 185 -27.48 -0.10 -13.93
C HIS A 185 -27.54 -1.27 -12.95
N ALA A 186 -26.64 -1.26 -11.97
CA ALA A 186 -26.54 -2.29 -10.96
C ALA A 186 -27.19 -1.79 -9.66
N ALA A 187 -28.20 -2.51 -9.19
CA ALA A 187 -28.98 -2.12 -8.02
C ALA A 187 -28.24 -2.48 -6.72
N GLY A 188 -27.57 -1.50 -6.15
CA GLY A 188 -27.06 -1.55 -4.77
C GLY A 188 -26.10 -2.69 -4.47
N ARG A 189 -26.08 -3.12 -3.20
CA ARG A 189 -25.08 -4.04 -2.63
C ARG A 189 -25.53 -5.50 -2.49
N SER A 190 -26.67 -5.88 -3.05
CA SER A 190 -27.16 -7.27 -2.98
C SER A 190 -26.15 -8.25 -3.58
N ALA A 191 -25.54 -7.89 -4.72
CA ALA A 191 -24.53 -8.72 -5.37
C ALA A 191 -23.31 -8.99 -4.48
N LEU A 192 -22.84 -7.99 -3.71
CA LEU A 192 -21.79 -8.19 -2.70
C LEU A 192 -22.22 -9.22 -1.65
N ARG A 193 -23.44 -9.08 -1.11
CA ARG A 193 -23.97 -10.01 -0.09
C ARG A 193 -24.13 -11.42 -0.64
N ASP A 194 -24.66 -11.59 -1.84
CA ASP A 194 -24.80 -12.90 -2.49
C ASP A 194 -23.43 -13.55 -2.76
N THR A 195 -22.43 -12.72 -3.07
CA THR A 195 -21.05 -13.16 -3.37
C THR A 195 -20.31 -13.67 -2.13
N ILE A 196 -20.58 -13.07 -0.97
CA ILE A 196 -19.96 -13.44 0.32
C ILE A 196 -20.77 -14.52 1.05
N GLY A 197 -22.09 -14.43 1.00
CA GLY A 197 -23.02 -15.28 1.74
C GLY A 197 -23.54 -14.65 3.03
N VAL A 198 -24.03 -15.49 3.94
CA VAL A 198 -24.56 -15.05 5.24
C VAL A 198 -23.40 -14.60 6.13
N ILE A 199 -23.46 -13.35 6.60
CA ILE A 199 -22.42 -12.71 7.42
C ILE A 199 -23.04 -12.01 8.63
N SER A 200 -22.25 -11.84 9.68
CA SER A 200 -22.66 -11.09 10.87
C SER A 200 -22.82 -9.59 10.57
N PRO A 201 -23.62 -8.86 11.39
CA PRO A 201 -23.78 -7.41 11.20
C PRO A 201 -22.47 -6.63 11.24
N GLY A 202 -21.52 -7.01 12.09
CA GLY A 202 -20.19 -6.38 12.16
C GLY A 202 -19.38 -6.59 10.87
N VAL A 203 -19.36 -7.81 10.34
CA VAL A 203 -18.70 -8.11 9.04
C VAL A 203 -19.32 -7.26 7.93
N SER A 204 -20.65 -7.18 7.90
CA SER A 204 -21.40 -6.37 6.95
C SER A 204 -21.06 -4.88 7.07
N GLU A 205 -21.00 -4.35 8.28
CA GLU A 205 -20.66 -2.95 8.58
C GLU A 205 -19.25 -2.58 8.08
N LEU A 206 -18.25 -3.42 8.36
CA LEU A 206 -16.87 -3.14 7.95
C LEU A 206 -16.70 -3.23 6.42
N LEU A 207 -17.28 -4.24 5.76
CA LEU A 207 -17.26 -4.34 4.29
C LEU A 207 -17.92 -3.12 3.65
N ASP A 208 -19.06 -2.71 4.18
CA ASP A 208 -19.81 -1.57 3.65
C ASP A 208 -19.12 -0.23 3.87
N SER A 209 -18.41 -0.09 4.98
CA SER A 209 -17.67 1.11 5.34
C SER A 209 -16.36 1.24 4.55
N THR A 210 -15.77 0.12 4.10
CA THR A 210 -14.51 0.11 3.33
C THR A 210 -14.71 0.10 1.82
N LEU A 211 -15.68 -0.67 1.30
CA LEU A 211 -15.96 -0.83 -0.13
C LEU A 211 -16.94 0.23 -0.65
N GLN A 212 -16.54 1.51 -0.57
CA GLN A 212 -17.29 2.63 -1.13
C GLN A 212 -16.66 3.12 -2.43
N PHE A 213 -17.49 3.43 -3.44
CA PHE A 213 -16.98 3.98 -4.70
C PHE A 213 -16.35 5.36 -4.48
N ASN A 214 -17.06 6.27 -3.79
CA ASN A 214 -16.54 7.57 -3.40
C ASN A 214 -15.56 7.40 -2.21
N PRO A 215 -14.28 7.78 -2.34
CA PRO A 215 -13.29 7.65 -1.27
C PRO A 215 -13.62 8.46 -0.01
N GLU A 216 -14.35 9.57 -0.13
CA GLU A 216 -14.74 10.37 1.05
C GLU A 216 -15.82 9.70 1.90
N LYS A 217 -16.53 8.73 1.33
CA LYS A 217 -17.50 7.91 2.07
C LYS A 217 -16.84 6.71 2.73
N ARG A 218 -15.55 6.43 2.46
CA ARG A 218 -14.81 5.35 3.10
C ARG A 218 -14.40 5.76 4.51
N VAL A 219 -14.56 4.81 5.41
CA VAL A 219 -14.08 4.91 6.78
C VAL A 219 -12.56 5.11 6.81
N THR A 220 -12.07 5.98 7.69
CA THR A 220 -10.63 6.06 7.95
C THR A 220 -10.17 4.85 8.77
N VAL A 221 -8.87 4.57 8.78
CA VAL A 221 -8.34 3.47 9.60
C VAL A 221 -8.66 3.61 11.09
N GLN A 222 -8.64 4.84 11.62
CA GLN A 222 -8.98 5.12 13.02
C GLN A 222 -10.46 4.86 13.32
N GLN A 223 -11.34 5.22 12.39
CA GLN A 223 -12.77 4.95 12.50
C GLN A 223 -13.06 3.44 12.32
N ALA A 224 -12.33 2.74 11.45
CA ALA A 224 -12.50 1.31 11.20
C ALA A 224 -12.19 0.46 12.44
N LEU A 225 -11.17 0.85 13.21
CA LEU A 225 -10.82 0.21 14.49
C LEU A 225 -11.91 0.35 15.56
N GLN A 226 -12.82 1.33 15.42
CA GLN A 226 -13.93 1.57 16.35
C GLN A 226 -15.23 0.87 15.93
N LEU A 227 -15.27 0.20 14.78
CA LEU A 227 -16.47 -0.49 14.30
C LEU A 227 -16.75 -1.75 15.12
N THR A 228 -18.01 -2.21 15.08
CA THR A 228 -18.51 -3.35 15.86
C THR A 228 -17.65 -4.61 15.65
N TYR A 229 -17.17 -4.82 14.43
CA TYR A 229 -16.34 -5.99 14.11
C TYR A 229 -14.99 -5.99 14.82
N MET A 230 -14.48 -4.85 15.29
CA MET A 230 -13.18 -4.73 15.97
C MET A 230 -13.31 -4.62 17.50
N GLU A 231 -14.52 -4.52 18.05
CA GLU A 231 -14.78 -4.21 19.46
C GLU A 231 -14.02 -5.08 20.46
N GLN A 232 -13.86 -6.38 20.15
CA GLN A 232 -13.17 -7.33 21.04
C GLN A 232 -11.64 -7.18 21.07
N LEU A 233 -11.06 -6.56 20.04
CA LEU A 233 -9.61 -6.41 19.87
C LEU A 233 -9.16 -4.95 20.01
N HIS A 234 -10.06 -4.00 19.82
CA HIS A 234 -9.77 -2.57 19.85
C HIS A 234 -9.16 -2.16 21.20
N CYS A 235 -7.95 -1.62 21.15
CA CYS A 235 -7.22 -1.19 22.33
C CYS A 235 -6.44 0.10 22.00
N PRO A 236 -7.01 1.29 22.26
CA PRO A 236 -6.39 2.57 21.89
C PRO A 236 -4.95 2.76 22.39
N GLU A 237 -4.64 2.24 23.58
CA GLU A 237 -3.31 2.29 24.23
C GLU A 237 -2.27 1.44 23.48
N ASP A 238 -2.71 0.35 22.85
CA ASP A 238 -1.87 -0.55 22.06
C ASP A 238 -1.96 -0.26 20.56
N GLU A 239 -2.61 0.81 20.14
CA GLU A 239 -2.73 1.19 18.74
C GLU A 239 -2.01 2.52 18.48
N PRO A 240 -0.66 2.52 18.41
CA PRO A 240 0.10 3.75 18.31
C PRO A 240 -0.12 4.46 16.97
N SER A 241 -0.07 5.79 17.03
CA SER A 241 0.06 6.65 15.85
C SER A 241 1.52 7.07 15.68
N SER A 242 1.91 7.45 14.46
CA SER A 242 3.17 8.13 14.18
C SER A 242 2.92 9.62 13.93
N PRO A 243 3.81 10.53 14.36
CA PRO A 243 3.80 11.89 13.83
C PRO A 243 4.02 11.84 12.30
N PRO A 244 3.44 12.77 11.53
CA PRO A 244 3.69 12.87 10.10
C PRO A 244 5.19 13.01 9.81
N ILE A 245 5.67 12.27 8.81
CA ILE A 245 7.05 12.37 8.34
C ILE A 245 7.27 13.75 7.72
N GLU A 246 8.41 14.37 8.02
CA GLU A 246 8.73 15.67 7.43
C GLU A 246 9.04 15.51 5.94
N MET A 247 8.63 16.49 5.13
CA MET A 247 8.90 16.47 3.68
C MET A 247 10.40 16.34 3.37
N ALA A 248 11.26 16.85 4.25
CA ALA A 248 12.72 16.74 4.13
C ALA A 248 13.21 15.29 4.21
N ASP A 249 12.60 14.45 5.05
CA ASP A 249 12.95 13.04 5.21
C ASP A 249 12.58 12.19 4.00
N PHE A 250 11.65 12.67 3.17
CA PHE A 250 11.19 11.99 1.95
C PHE A 250 11.67 12.69 0.67
N GLU A 251 12.47 13.76 0.81
CA GLU A 251 12.93 14.55 -0.33
C GLU A 251 13.85 13.75 -1.26
N PHE A 252 14.47 12.68 -0.75
CA PHE A 252 15.29 11.76 -1.54
C PHE A 252 14.52 11.17 -2.74
N GLU A 253 13.22 10.87 -2.61
CA GLU A 253 12.40 10.38 -3.74
C GLU A 253 12.12 11.46 -4.79
N ARG A 254 12.28 12.73 -4.41
CA ARG A 254 11.98 13.89 -5.27
C ARG A 254 13.22 14.46 -5.92
N ARG A 255 14.40 13.86 -5.73
CA ARG A 255 15.67 14.37 -6.29
C ARG A 255 16.09 13.53 -7.47
N LYS A 256 16.42 14.20 -8.58
CA LYS A 256 16.98 13.55 -9.76
C LYS A 256 18.43 13.13 -9.50
N ILE A 257 18.60 11.95 -8.92
CA ILE A 257 19.92 11.36 -8.64
C ILE A 257 20.35 10.39 -9.74
N ASP A 258 21.65 10.23 -9.95
CA ASP A 258 22.21 9.23 -10.87
C ASP A 258 22.54 7.92 -10.15
N MET A 259 22.88 6.87 -10.89
CA MET A 259 23.22 5.56 -10.30
C MET A 259 24.38 5.62 -9.27
N PRO A 260 25.47 6.37 -9.51
CA PRO A 260 26.51 6.58 -8.48
C PRO A 260 25.98 7.21 -7.19
N ALA A 261 25.11 8.23 -7.28
CA ALA A 261 24.51 8.85 -6.11
C ALA A 261 23.56 7.90 -5.37
N LEU A 262 22.75 7.14 -6.09
CA LEU A 262 21.88 6.13 -5.49
C LEU A 262 22.69 5.07 -4.75
N ARG A 263 23.80 4.61 -5.33
CA ARG A 263 24.73 3.69 -4.66
C ARG A 263 25.33 4.29 -3.39
N GLU A 264 25.66 5.58 -3.39
CA GLU A 264 26.14 6.28 -2.19
C GLU A 264 25.06 6.33 -1.10
N GLU A 265 23.82 6.71 -1.44
CA GLU A 265 22.72 6.79 -0.48
C GLU A 265 22.41 5.43 0.17
N ILE A 266 22.34 4.38 -0.64
CA ILE A 266 22.13 3.02 -0.15
C ILE A 266 23.28 2.57 0.75
N PHE A 267 24.52 2.92 0.40
CA PHE A 267 25.69 2.63 1.25
C PHE A 267 25.64 3.40 2.57
N LEU A 268 25.24 4.67 2.57
CA LEU A 268 25.08 5.48 3.78
C LEU A 268 23.98 4.93 4.68
N GLU A 269 22.88 4.43 4.11
CA GLU A 269 21.82 3.78 4.87
C GLU A 269 22.31 2.45 5.46
N ALA A 270 23.04 1.64 4.68
CA ALA A 270 23.67 0.41 5.17
C ALA A 270 24.62 0.69 6.34
N LEU A 271 25.45 1.75 6.28
CA LEU A 271 26.37 2.13 7.36
C LEU A 271 25.67 2.40 8.70
N ARG A 272 24.37 2.74 8.72
CA ARG A 272 23.63 2.92 9.98
C ARG A 272 23.58 1.64 10.82
N TYR A 273 23.72 0.47 10.19
CA TYR A 273 23.77 -0.84 10.82
C TYR A 273 25.21 -1.29 11.20
N HIS A 274 26.23 -0.46 10.92
CA HIS A 274 27.65 -0.76 11.14
C HIS A 274 28.35 0.44 11.82
N PRO A 275 28.16 0.65 13.14
CA PRO A 275 28.59 1.87 13.84
C PRO A 275 30.08 2.16 13.72
N GLU A 276 30.92 1.14 13.88
CA GLU A 276 32.38 1.25 13.81
C GLU A 276 32.84 1.66 12.40
N THR A 277 32.26 1.05 11.36
CA THR A 277 32.57 1.40 9.97
C THR A 277 32.07 2.78 9.62
N LYS A 278 30.88 3.17 10.13
CA LYS A 278 30.32 4.51 9.94
C LYS A 278 31.23 5.58 10.53
N GLU A 279 31.77 5.37 11.72
CA GLU A 279 32.68 6.33 12.35
C GLU A 279 33.96 6.51 11.52
N LYS A 280 34.57 5.41 11.07
CA LYS A 280 35.75 5.44 10.21
C LYS A 280 35.47 6.18 8.89
N TYR A 281 34.34 5.87 8.24
CA TYR A 281 33.93 6.54 7.01
C TYR A 281 33.75 8.07 7.20
N LEU A 282 33.12 8.49 8.30
CA LEU A 282 32.94 9.92 8.60
C LEU A 282 34.28 10.63 8.88
N GLN A 283 35.24 9.97 9.52
CA GLN A 283 36.59 10.51 9.73
C GLN A 283 37.33 10.69 8.40
N GLU A 284 37.25 9.70 7.50
CA GLU A 284 37.85 9.77 6.16
C GLU A 284 37.23 10.90 5.31
N GLN A 285 35.91 11.08 5.36
CA GLN A 285 35.24 12.17 4.65
C GLN A 285 35.69 13.54 5.18
N ARG A 286 35.78 13.72 6.51
CA ARG A 286 36.30 14.95 7.13
C ARG A 286 37.74 15.24 6.72
N ALA A 287 38.59 14.21 6.69
CA ALA A 287 39.99 14.34 6.30
C ALA A 287 40.16 14.67 4.80
N SER A 288 39.29 14.14 3.94
CA SER A 288 39.35 14.36 2.50
C SER A 288 38.77 15.70 2.04
N GLY A 289 37.98 16.36 2.89
CA GLY A 289 37.24 17.58 2.55
C GLY A 289 36.12 17.38 1.53
N LYS A 290 35.86 16.14 1.09
CA LYS A 290 34.75 15.80 0.21
C LYS A 290 33.58 15.40 1.10
N SER A 291 32.51 16.18 1.12
CA SER A 291 31.26 15.75 1.76
C SER A 291 30.27 15.41 0.67
N TYR A 292 29.87 14.14 0.59
CA TYR A 292 28.67 13.81 -0.17
C TYR A 292 27.47 14.49 0.51
N ASN A 293 26.59 15.08 -0.29
CA ASN A 293 25.34 15.64 0.18
C ASN A 293 24.29 15.50 -0.93
N VAL A 294 23.29 14.64 -0.70
CA VAL A 294 22.16 14.45 -1.63
C VAL A 294 21.43 15.78 -1.90
N MET A 295 21.55 16.75 -0.98
CA MET A 295 20.98 18.09 -1.10
C MET A 295 21.51 18.88 -2.33
N ASN A 296 22.64 18.46 -2.91
CA ASN A 296 23.22 19.06 -4.11
C ASN A 296 22.52 18.65 -5.42
N TYR A 297 21.69 17.60 -5.41
CA TYR A 297 20.94 17.16 -6.59
C TYR A 297 19.65 17.96 -6.75
N ARG A 298 19.26 18.28 -7.99
CA ARG A 298 18.04 19.08 -8.23
C ARG A 298 16.77 18.27 -7.91
N LEU A 299 15.71 18.97 -7.55
CA LEU A 299 14.38 18.37 -7.46
C LEU A 299 13.84 18.01 -8.85
N LEU A 300 13.08 16.92 -8.91
CA LEU A 300 12.27 16.52 -10.05
C LEU A 300 11.17 17.55 -10.28
N ALA A 301 10.96 17.93 -11.53
CA ALA A 301 9.81 18.74 -11.90
C ALA A 301 8.52 17.91 -11.81
N PRO A 302 7.33 18.54 -11.65
CA PRO A 302 6.06 17.81 -11.70
C PRO A 302 5.94 16.99 -13.00
N GLY A 303 5.71 15.69 -12.87
CA GLY A 303 5.63 14.75 -14.00
C GLY A 303 6.97 14.20 -14.49
N GLU A 304 8.10 14.63 -13.92
CA GLU A 304 9.41 14.04 -14.19
C GLU A 304 9.59 12.76 -13.36
N SER A 305 10.04 11.68 -14.00
CA SER A 305 10.35 10.41 -13.34
C SER A 305 11.84 10.34 -12.98
N GLN A 306 12.14 9.66 -11.87
CA GLN A 306 13.49 9.30 -11.47
C GLN A 306 14.09 8.24 -12.41
N TYR A 307 13.24 7.39 -12.96
CA TYR A 307 13.58 6.38 -13.94
C TYR A 307 13.26 6.96 -15.31
N ASP A 308 14.25 7.04 -16.20
CA ASP A 308 13.95 7.27 -17.60
C ASP A 308 13.00 6.15 -18.04
N ASP A 309 11.91 6.47 -18.74
CA ASP A 309 11.08 5.48 -19.41
C ASP A 309 12.00 4.74 -20.39
N GLU A 310 12.62 3.64 -19.95
CA GLU A 310 13.10 2.63 -20.86
C GLU A 310 11.85 2.11 -21.56
N GLY A 311 11.65 2.67 -22.75
CA GLY A 311 10.46 2.46 -23.55
C GLY A 311 10.13 0.99 -23.64
N GLY A 312 8.83 0.71 -23.67
CA GLY A 312 8.34 -0.58 -24.11
C GLY A 312 9.05 -0.98 -25.38
N ASP A 313 9.84 -2.03 -25.28
CA ASP A 313 10.22 -2.79 -26.46
C ASP A 313 8.99 -3.63 -26.80
N ASP A 314 8.30 -3.19 -27.85
CA ASP A 314 7.23 -3.91 -28.50
C ASP A 314 7.76 -5.27 -28.98
N GLY A 315 7.13 -6.34 -28.50
CA GLY A 315 7.30 -7.72 -28.97
C GLY A 315 6.11 -8.60 -28.58
#